data_AF-A0A3L7LWH0-F1
#
_entry.id   AF-A0A3L7LWH0-F1
#
_cell.length_a   1.000
_cell.length_b   1.000
_cell.length_c   1.000
_cell.angle_alpha   90.00
_cell.angle_beta   90.00
_cell.angle_gamma   90.00
#
_symmetry.space_group_name_H-M   'P 1'
#
loop_
_entity.id
_entity.type
_entity.pdbx_description
1 polymer ?
#
loop_
_entity_poly.entity_id
_entity_poly.type
_entity_poly.pdbx_seq_one_letter_code
_entity_poly.pdbx_strand_id
1 'polypeptide(L)'
;MHPKVKAELGAVWLAESRDAANEAFDVLLARFSVKYPAAMKKLEKDREELLAFDYFPSEHWALIRTTNLIESAFATLRLRSRRAKNCGSRETTLSMVFKLLQSAQKSWNRLRGFDLLTLVVS
;
A
#
# COMPACT_ATOMS: atom_id res chain seq x y z
N MET A 1 13.92 7.23 5.44
CA MET A 1 14.04 5.76 5.63
C MET A 1 15.44 5.34 5.22
N HIS A 2 16.14 4.53 6.03
CA HIS A 2 17.51 4.13 5.71
C HIS A 2 17.52 3.24 4.45
N PRO A 3 18.38 3.49 3.43
CA PRO A 3 18.33 2.79 2.14
C PRO A 3 18.36 1.27 2.25
N LYS A 4 19.17 0.72 3.16
CA LYS A 4 19.25 -0.73 3.43
C LYS A 4 17.94 -1.33 3.93
N VAL A 5 17.24 -0.65 4.84
CA VAL A 5 15.94 -1.11 5.38
C VAL A 5 14.90 -1.14 4.27
N LYS A 6 14.91 -0.14 3.38
CA LYS A 6 14.02 -0.09 2.22
C LYS A 6 14.28 -1.23 1.24
N ALA A 7 15.55 -1.54 0.98
CA ALA A 7 15.92 -2.64 0.09
C ALA A 7 15.45 -4.00 0.64
N GLU A 8 15.64 -4.27 1.92
CA GLU A 8 15.23 -5.53 2.53
C GLU A 8 13.70 -5.66 2.70
N LEU A 9 13.00 -4.57 2.99
CA LEU A 9 11.53 -4.56 2.87
C LEU A 9 11.07 -4.83 1.44
N GLY A 10 11.82 -4.33 0.45
CA GLY A 10 11.60 -4.65 -0.95
C GLY A 10 11.74 -6.15 -1.24
N ALA A 11 12.72 -6.81 -0.62
CA ALA A 11 12.94 -8.26 -0.78
C ALA A 11 11.77 -9.10 -0.24
N VAL A 12 11.19 -8.71 0.91
CA VAL A 12 9.98 -9.35 1.46
C VAL A 12 8.81 -9.20 0.49
N TRP A 13 8.59 -7.99 -0.01
CA TRP A 13 7.41 -7.64 -0.77
C TRP A 13 7.46 -8.09 -2.24
N LEU A 14 8.65 -8.21 -2.82
CA LEU A 14 8.86 -8.67 -4.19
C LEU A 14 9.16 -10.17 -4.27
N ALA A 15 9.11 -10.89 -3.15
CA ALA A 15 9.31 -12.34 -3.13
C ALA A 15 8.34 -13.06 -4.09
N GLU A 16 8.85 -14.11 -4.72
CA GLU A 16 8.13 -14.93 -5.70
C GLU A 16 7.24 -15.99 -5.03
N SER A 17 7.52 -16.35 -3.78
CA SER A 17 6.75 -17.32 -3.00
C SER A 17 6.55 -16.88 -1.55
N ARG A 18 5.54 -17.45 -0.89
CA ARG A 18 5.27 -17.24 0.54
C ARG A 18 6.47 -17.63 1.41
N ASP A 19 7.12 -18.73 1.10
CA ASP A 19 8.29 -19.20 1.86
C ASP A 19 9.46 -18.23 1.72
N ALA A 20 9.73 -17.76 0.50
CA ALA A 20 10.76 -16.75 0.26
C ALA A 20 10.43 -15.42 0.94
N ALA A 21 9.16 -15.01 0.97
CA ALA A 21 8.72 -13.81 1.68
C ALA A 21 8.95 -13.93 3.18
N ASN A 22 8.63 -15.10 3.76
CA ASN A 22 8.85 -15.38 5.18
C ASN A 22 10.33 -15.42 5.55
N GLU A 23 11.16 -16.09 4.76
CA GLU A 23 12.61 -16.13 4.97
C GLU A 23 13.21 -14.72 4.91
N ALA A 24 12.85 -13.92 3.90
CA ALA A 24 13.27 -12.53 3.80
C ALA A 24 12.79 -11.68 4.99
N PHE A 25 11.61 -11.98 5.54
CA PHE A 25 11.05 -11.31 6.71
C PHE A 25 11.90 -11.60 7.95
N ASP A 26 12.27 -12.86 8.17
CA ASP A 26 13.08 -13.28 9.30
C ASP A 26 14.49 -12.68 9.23
N VAL A 27 15.08 -12.60 8.03
CA VAL A 27 16.37 -11.91 7.80
C VAL A 27 16.27 -10.42 8.15
N LEU A 28 15.18 -9.75 7.73
CA LEU A 28 14.95 -8.34 8.04
C LEU A 28 14.83 -8.11 9.55
N LEU A 29 14.04 -8.94 10.25
CA LEU A 29 13.88 -8.87 11.70
C LEU A 29 15.22 -9.09 12.41
N ALA A 30 15.97 -10.13 12.06
CA ALA A 30 17.26 -10.41 12.67
C ALA A 30 18.24 -9.25 12.50
N ARG A 31 18.27 -8.62 11.32
CA ARG A 31 19.22 -7.55 11.01
C ARG A 31 18.88 -6.21 11.66
N PHE A 32 17.60 -5.88 11.77
CA PHE A 32 17.17 -4.54 12.19
C PHE A 32 16.51 -4.47 13.56
N SER A 33 16.22 -5.58 14.23
CA SER A 33 15.57 -5.56 15.55
C SER A 33 16.36 -4.82 16.61
N VAL A 34 17.70 -4.90 16.57
CA VAL A 34 18.56 -4.15 17.51
C VAL A 34 18.49 -2.65 17.27
N LYS A 35 18.45 -2.23 16.00
CA LYS A 35 18.49 -0.82 15.61
C LYS A 35 17.12 -0.14 15.65
N TYR A 36 16.06 -0.87 15.36
CA TYR A 36 14.69 -0.37 15.23
C TYR A 36 13.66 -1.29 15.91
N PRO A 37 13.78 -1.53 17.23
CA PRO A 37 13.00 -2.55 17.93
C PRO A 37 11.48 -2.31 17.85
N ALA A 38 11.03 -1.06 18.00
CA ALA A 38 9.61 -0.73 17.94
C ALA A 38 9.00 -0.94 16.53
N ALA A 39 9.76 -0.66 15.48
CA ALA A 39 9.31 -0.86 14.11
C ALA A 39 9.24 -2.35 13.75
N MET A 40 10.28 -3.11 14.12
CA MET A 40 10.34 -4.56 13.86
C MET A 40 9.26 -5.31 14.63
N LYS A 41 9.01 -4.96 15.89
CA LYS A 41 7.90 -5.53 16.68
C LYS A 41 6.53 -5.32 16.05
N LYS A 42 6.30 -4.16 15.43
CA LYS A 42 5.05 -3.89 14.74
C LYS A 42 4.92 -4.73 13.46
N LEU A 43 6.00 -4.81 12.68
CA LEU A 43 6.03 -5.67 11.49
C LEU A 43 5.78 -7.14 11.86
N GLU A 44 6.45 -7.64 12.89
CA GLU A 44 6.28 -9.01 13.38
C GLU A 44 4.84 -9.30 13.81
N LYS A 45 4.21 -8.37 14.56
CA LYS A 45 2.81 -8.50 14.97
C LYS A 45 1.87 -8.62 13.77
N ASP A 46 2.07 -7.80 12.75
CA ASP A 46 1.18 -7.69 11.61
C ASP A 46 1.64 -8.60 10.43
N ARG A 47 2.52 -9.58 10.67
CA ARG A 47 3.16 -10.43 9.62
C ARG A 47 2.14 -11.15 8.74
N GLU A 48 1.13 -11.75 9.33
CA GLU A 48 0.10 -12.48 8.59
C GLU A 48 -0.69 -11.57 7.65
N GLU A 49 -1.08 -10.38 8.13
CA GLU A 49 -1.81 -9.39 7.34
C GLU A 49 -0.93 -8.83 6.21
N LEU A 50 0.36 -8.61 6.47
CA LEU A 50 1.32 -8.11 5.49
C LEU A 50 1.62 -9.12 4.38
N LEU A 51 1.56 -10.43 4.68
CA LEU A 51 1.83 -11.50 3.72
C LEU A 51 0.58 -12.06 3.03
N ALA A 52 -0.62 -11.60 3.42
CA ALA A 52 -1.91 -12.04 2.87
C ALA A 52 -2.12 -11.73 1.37
N PHE A 53 -1.16 -11.09 0.68
CA PHE A 53 -1.23 -10.93 -0.78
C PHE A 53 -1.14 -12.27 -1.52
N ASP A 54 -0.63 -13.31 -0.86
CA ASP A 54 -0.50 -14.67 -1.39
C ASP A 54 -1.84 -15.38 -1.63
N TYR A 55 -2.91 -14.97 -0.94
CA TYR A 55 -4.27 -15.46 -1.18
C TYR A 55 -4.84 -15.01 -2.54
N PHE A 56 -4.22 -14.04 -3.20
CA PHE A 56 -4.69 -13.51 -4.48
C PHE A 56 -3.87 -14.08 -5.65
N PRO A 57 -4.46 -14.23 -6.85
CA PRO A 57 -3.73 -14.55 -8.07
C PRO A 57 -2.51 -13.63 -8.30
N SER A 58 -1.43 -14.22 -8.82
CA SER A 58 -0.13 -13.55 -9.03
C SER A 58 -0.22 -12.29 -9.90
N GLU A 59 -1.19 -12.26 -10.81
CA GLU A 59 -1.50 -11.17 -11.73
C GLU A 59 -1.90 -9.89 -10.98
N HIS A 60 -2.51 -10.05 -9.80
CA HIS A 60 -2.93 -8.94 -8.95
C HIS A 60 -1.82 -8.43 -8.03
N TRP A 61 -0.77 -9.23 -7.79
CA TRP A 61 0.29 -8.88 -6.85
C TRP A 61 0.91 -7.53 -7.17
N ALA A 62 1.21 -7.22 -8.43
CA ALA A 62 1.80 -5.93 -8.81
C ALA A 62 0.95 -4.71 -8.39
N LEU A 63 -0.37 -4.84 -8.35
CA LEU A 63 -1.29 -3.76 -7.98
C LEU A 63 -1.55 -3.71 -6.47
N ILE A 64 -1.72 -4.86 -5.82
CA ILE A 64 -1.78 -4.96 -4.36
C ILE A 64 -0.48 -4.42 -3.76
N ARG A 65 0.63 -4.66 -4.45
CA ARG A 65 1.97 -4.30 -4.02
C ARG A 65 2.32 -2.83 -4.18
N THR A 66 1.53 -2.03 -4.89
CA THR A 66 1.89 -0.63 -5.14
C THR A 66 1.04 0.33 -4.32
N THR A 67 1.70 1.24 -3.60
CA THR A 67 1.02 2.36 -2.94
C THR A 67 0.62 3.46 -3.93
N ASN A 68 1.13 3.42 -5.17
CA ASN A 68 0.89 4.44 -6.19
C ASN A 68 -0.60 4.61 -6.50
N LEU A 69 -1.40 3.55 -6.47
CA LEU A 69 -2.86 3.64 -6.72
C LEU A 69 -3.54 4.55 -5.70
N ILE A 70 -3.20 4.36 -4.43
CA ILE A 70 -3.73 5.15 -3.31
C ILE A 70 -3.08 6.55 -3.34
N GLU A 71 -1.76 6.63 -3.42
CA GLU A 71 -1.03 7.90 -3.40
C GLU A 71 -1.43 8.84 -4.53
N SER A 72 -1.61 8.30 -5.75
CA SER A 72 -2.06 9.06 -6.92
C SER A 72 -3.50 9.57 -6.74
N ALA A 73 -4.41 8.72 -6.27
CA ALA A 73 -5.80 9.13 -6.00
C ALA A 73 -5.88 10.26 -4.96
N PHE A 74 -5.03 10.22 -3.93
CA PHE A 74 -5.01 11.21 -2.86
C PHE A 74 -4.09 12.42 -3.12
N ALA A 75 -3.25 12.41 -4.17
CA ALA A 75 -2.30 13.48 -4.45
C ALA A 75 -2.98 14.85 -4.63
N THR A 76 -4.02 14.90 -5.46
CA THR A 76 -4.78 16.14 -5.72
C THR A 76 -5.53 16.61 -4.47
N LEU A 77 -6.06 15.67 -3.67
CA LEU A 77 -6.73 15.99 -2.41
C LEU A 77 -5.78 16.69 -1.45
N ARG A 78 -4.59 16.13 -1.21
CA ARG A 78 -3.58 16.74 -0.33
C ARG A 78 -3.17 18.12 -0.81
N LEU A 79 -2.96 18.30 -2.12
CA LEU A 79 -2.60 19.58 -2.71
C LEU A 79 -3.68 20.65 -2.47
N ARG A 80 -4.95 20.31 -2.70
CA ARG A 80 -6.08 21.24 -2.57
C ARG A 80 -6.38 21.55 -1.11
N SER A 81 -6.36 20.57 -0.22
CA SER A 81 -6.52 20.78 1.22
C SER A 81 -5.43 21.69 1.78
N ARG A 82 -4.16 21.49 1.37
CA ARG A 82 -3.06 22.38 1.79
C ARG A 82 -3.27 23.81 1.29
N ARG A 83 -3.76 24.00 0.07
CA ARG A 83 -4.01 25.33 -0.50
C ARG A 83 -5.21 26.02 0.16
N ALA A 84 -6.22 25.25 0.59
CA ALA A 84 -7.38 25.78 1.29
C ALA A 84 -7.07 26.27 2.72
N LYS A 85 -5.93 25.89 3.34
CA LYS A 85 -5.49 26.36 4.67
C LYS A 85 -6.58 26.32 5.77
N ASN A 86 -7.42 25.28 5.78
CA ASN A 86 -8.58 25.14 6.69
C ASN A 86 -9.68 26.21 6.50
N CYS A 87 -9.68 26.97 5.41
CA CYS A 87 -10.80 27.82 5.02
C CYS A 87 -11.94 26.94 4.49
N GLY A 88 -12.86 26.56 5.36
CA GLY A 88 -14.07 25.83 4.99
C GLY A 88 -14.76 25.23 6.20
N SER A 89 -16.07 25.03 6.11
CA SER A 89 -16.79 24.18 7.05
C SER A 89 -16.46 22.70 6.75
N ARG A 90 -16.84 21.81 7.68
CA ARG A 90 -16.75 20.36 7.45
C ARG A 90 -17.46 19.95 6.16
N GLU A 91 -18.63 20.53 5.91
CA GLU A 91 -19.46 20.22 4.75
C GLU A 91 -18.82 20.65 3.42
N THR A 92 -18.23 21.85 3.36
CA THR A 92 -17.54 22.31 2.15
C THR A 92 -16.29 21.47 1.87
N THR A 93 -15.57 21.05 2.91
CA THR A 93 -14.40 20.18 2.78
C THR A 93 -14.79 18.81 2.23
N LEU A 94 -15.85 18.19 2.76
CA LEU A 94 -16.35 16.91 2.27
C LEU A 94 -16.82 17.01 0.81
N SER A 95 -17.55 18.08 0.47
CA SER A 95 -18.00 18.34 -0.91
C SER A 95 -16.84 18.48 -1.88
N MET A 96 -15.78 19.20 -1.49
CA MET A 96 -14.55 19.32 -2.26
C MET A 96 -13.87 17.96 -2.44
N VAL A 97 -13.68 17.18 -1.38
CA VAL A 97 -13.06 15.84 -1.44
C VAL A 97 -13.84 14.94 -2.40
N PHE A 98 -15.17 14.90 -2.25
CA PHE A 98 -16.04 14.11 -3.11
C PHE A 98 -15.88 14.48 -4.60
N LYS A 99 -15.91 15.78 -4.92
CA LYS A 99 -15.77 16.24 -6.32
C LYS A 99 -14.39 15.97 -6.91
N LEU A 100 -13.33 16.07 -6.10
CA LEU A 100 -11.98 15.75 -6.53
C LEU A 100 -11.81 14.24 -6.80
N LEU A 101 -12.40 13.38 -5.97
CA LEU A 101 -12.42 11.93 -6.20
C LEU A 101 -13.22 11.56 -7.46
N GLN A 102 -14.41 12.17 -7.66
CA GLN A 102 -15.19 11.98 -8.90
C GLN A 102 -14.40 12.38 -10.15
N SER A 103 -13.59 13.43 -10.07
CA SER A 103 -12.74 13.84 -11.19
C SER A 103 -11.59 12.86 -11.43
N ALA A 104 -10.95 12.36 -10.36
CA ALA A 104 -9.84 11.42 -10.47
C ALA A 104 -10.28 10.05 -11.03
N GLN A 105 -11.49 9.60 -10.66
CA GLN A 105 -12.06 8.33 -11.14
C GLN A 105 -12.11 8.23 -12.66
N LYS A 106 -12.29 9.35 -13.38
CA LYS A 106 -12.40 9.38 -14.84
C LYS A 106 -11.12 8.94 -15.57
N SER A 107 -9.97 9.02 -14.92
CA SER A 107 -8.67 8.63 -15.50
C SER A 107 -8.13 7.30 -14.97
N TRP A 108 -8.92 6.55 -14.20
CA TRP A 108 -8.46 5.28 -13.66
C TRP A 108 -8.50 4.17 -14.71
N ASN A 109 -7.42 3.39 -14.74
CA ASN A 109 -7.34 2.19 -15.56
C ASN A 109 -7.97 1.01 -14.83
N ARG A 110 -8.43 0.02 -15.60
CA ARG A 110 -8.86 -1.27 -15.04
C ARG A 110 -7.69 -1.98 -14.34
N LEU A 111 -8.02 -2.83 -13.37
CA LEU A 111 -7.04 -3.68 -12.70
C LEU A 111 -6.40 -4.64 -13.72
N ARG A 112 -5.12 -4.97 -13.52
CA ARG A 112 -4.44 -6.04 -14.25
C ARG A 112 -5.04 -7.36 -13.79
N GLY A 113 -5.31 -8.25 -14.74
CA GLY A 113 -6.02 -9.50 -14.47
C GLY A 113 -7.48 -9.27 -14.09
N PHE A 114 -8.14 -8.21 -14.58
CA PHE A 114 -9.54 -7.89 -14.24
C PHE A 114 -10.49 -9.09 -14.34
N ASP A 115 -10.29 -9.96 -15.33
CA ASP A 115 -11.12 -11.16 -15.55
C ASP A 115 -10.96 -12.21 -14.44
N LEU A 116 -9.85 -12.18 -13.69
CA LEU A 116 -9.55 -13.07 -12.56
C LEU A 116 -10.17 -12.59 -11.24
N LEU A 117 -10.79 -11.42 -11.20
CA LEU A 117 -11.50 -10.93 -10.01
C LEU A 117 -12.66 -11.85 -9.60
N THR A 118 -13.21 -12.62 -10.55
CA THR A 118 -14.25 -13.61 -10.29
C THR A 118 -13.80 -14.71 -9.32
N LEU A 119 -12.50 -15.01 -9.26
CA LEU A 119 -11.91 -16.00 -8.36
C LEU A 119 -11.77 -15.50 -6.90
N VAL A 120 -11.98 -14.20 -6.67
CA VAL A 120 -11.78 -13.54 -5.38
C VAL A 120 -13.12 -13.12 -4.76
N VAL A 121 -14.14 -12.84 -5.58
CA VAL A 121 -15.44 -12.30 -5.15
C VAL A 121 -16.53 -13.38 -5.02
N SER A 122 -16.17 -14.65 -5.24
CA SER A 122 -17.07 -15.81 -5.15
C SER A 122 -17.40 -16.22 -3.71
#